data_AF-A0A1G7G4W7-F1
#
_entry.id   AF-A0A1G7G4W7-F1
#
_cell.length_a   1.000
_cell.length_b   1.000
_cell.length_c   1.000
_cell.angle_alpha   90.00
_cell.angle_beta   90.00
_cell.angle_gamma   90.00
#
_symmetry.space_group_name_H-M   'P 1'
#
loop_
_entity.id
_entity.type
_entity.pdbx_description
1 polymer ?
#
loop_
_entity_poly.entity_id
_entity_poly.type
_entity_poly.pdbx_seq_one_letter_code
_entity_poly.pdbx_strand_id
1 'polypeptide(L)'
;MEFVLIDFWAANLEPVVPDLQVWLAALEMRVAQTVARGGHILVLPEFACAQWLSFAPADMAEADTLEWLFECGEVALNAIAAMSAKHGVSILAGTIPFLTEPECGTIVGFDLYL
;
A
#
# COMPACT_ATOMS: atom_id res chain seq x y z
N MET A 1 15.46 2.81 -29.12
CA MET A 1 16.06 2.49 -27.81
C MET A 1 14.91 2.25 -26.87
N GLU A 2 14.85 1.08 -26.25
CA GLU A 2 13.80 0.75 -25.27
C GLU A 2 14.17 1.36 -23.92
N PHE A 3 13.22 1.97 -23.23
CA PHE A 3 13.41 2.58 -21.91
C PHE A 3 12.19 2.34 -21.03
N VAL A 4 12.41 2.32 -19.71
CA VAL A 4 11.34 2.31 -18.72
C VAL A 4 11.38 3.61 -17.93
N LEU A 5 10.26 4.34 -17.90
CA LEU A 5 10.10 5.53 -17.06
C LEU A 5 9.45 5.13 -15.74
N ILE A 6 10.12 5.48 -14.65
CA ILE A 6 9.70 5.16 -13.29
C ILE A 6 9.48 6.46 -12.54
N ASP A 7 8.26 6.65 -12.05
CA ASP A 7 7.91 7.72 -11.13
C ASP A 7 8.06 7.23 -9.69
N PHE A 8 8.62 8.09 -8.83
CA PHE A 8 8.75 7.82 -7.41
C PHE A 8 7.83 8.73 -6.61
N TRP A 9 7.00 8.15 -5.75
CA TRP A 9 6.19 8.92 -4.81
C TRP A 9 6.93 9.05 -3.47
N ALA A 10 7.54 10.22 -3.24
CA ALA A 10 8.03 10.60 -1.91
C ALA A 10 6.85 10.96 -1.00
N ALA A 11 6.14 9.96 -0.47
CA ALA A 11 4.96 10.17 0.36
C ALA A 11 5.35 10.81 1.72
N ASN A 12 4.65 11.89 2.09
CA ASN A 12 4.65 12.37 3.48
C ASN A 12 3.52 11.64 4.21
N LEU A 13 3.88 10.88 5.25
CA LEU A 13 2.92 10.09 6.04
C LEU A 13 2.32 10.87 7.23
N GLU A 14 2.85 12.05 7.53
CA GLU A 14 2.35 12.92 8.62
C GLU A 14 0.87 13.33 8.49
N PRO A 15 0.34 13.62 7.28
CA PRO A 15 -1.07 13.95 7.14
C PRO A 15 -1.97 12.76 7.46
N VAL A 16 -2.91 12.99 8.38
CA VAL A 16 -3.98 12.04 8.72
C VAL A 16 -4.88 11.85 7.50
N VAL A 17 -5.05 10.59 7.11
CA VAL A 17 -6.07 10.18 6.15
C VAL A 17 -7.28 9.61 6.91
N PRO A 18 -8.52 10.00 6.55
CA PRO A 18 -9.71 9.64 7.34
C PRO A 18 -10.17 8.20 7.12
N ASP A 19 -9.84 7.61 5.97
CA ASP A 19 -10.19 6.24 5.61
C ASP A 19 -9.33 5.76 4.42
N LEU A 20 -9.44 4.45 4.12
CA LEU A 20 -8.72 3.81 3.02
C LEU A 20 -9.14 4.33 1.64
N GLN A 21 -10.39 4.76 1.45
CA GLN A 21 -10.87 5.25 0.15
C GLN A 21 -10.24 6.60 -0.21
N VAL A 22 -10.09 7.49 0.76
CA VAL A 22 -9.38 8.76 0.59
C VAL A 22 -7.91 8.52 0.28
N TRP A 23 -7.28 7.54 0.93
CA TRP A 23 -5.89 7.17 0.61
C TRP A 23 -5.77 6.60 -0.82
N LEU A 24 -6.67 5.70 -1.24
CA LEU A 24 -6.70 5.14 -2.59
C LEU A 24 -6.96 6.18 -3.67
N ALA A 25 -7.83 7.17 -3.40
CA ALA A 25 -8.06 8.28 -4.31
C ALA A 25 -6.78 9.12 -4.50
N ALA A 26 -6.02 9.36 -3.42
CA ALA A 26 -4.73 10.05 -3.50
C ALA A 26 -3.71 9.24 -4.32
N LEU A 27 -3.68 7.93 -4.16
CA LEU A 27 -2.86 7.05 -5.00
C LEU A 27 -3.29 7.12 -6.47
N GLU A 28 -4.59 7.09 -6.78
CA GLU A 28 -5.06 7.18 -8.17
C GLU A 28 -4.70 8.51 -8.82
N MET A 29 -4.70 9.60 -8.04
CA MET A 29 -4.20 10.89 -8.52
C MET A 29 -2.71 10.85 -8.87
N ARG A 30 -1.90 10.09 -8.14
CA ARG A 30 -0.48 9.88 -8.48
C ARG A 30 -0.32 9.01 -9.71
N VAL A 31 -1.10 7.94 -9.85
CA VAL A 31 -1.11 7.11 -11.06
C VAL A 31 -1.48 7.94 -12.28
N ALA A 32 -2.51 8.78 -12.20
CA ALA A 32 -2.90 9.66 -13.29
C ALA A 32 -1.80 10.67 -13.66
N GLN A 33 -1.04 11.18 -12.68
CA GLN A 33 0.12 12.04 -12.93
C GLN A 33 1.25 11.27 -13.65
N THR A 34 1.50 10.02 -13.27
CA THR A 34 2.47 9.14 -13.92
C THR A 34 2.07 8.85 -15.37
N VAL A 35 0.80 8.53 -15.62
CA VAL A 35 0.25 8.38 -16.98
C VAL A 35 0.47 9.65 -17.81
N ALA A 36 0.15 10.82 -17.25
CA ALA A 36 0.29 12.10 -17.95
C ALA A 36 1.74 12.43 -18.36
N ARG A 37 2.74 11.86 -17.67
CA ARG A 37 4.16 12.00 -18.00
C ARG A 37 4.69 10.89 -18.93
N GLY A 38 3.84 9.92 -19.29
CA GLY A 38 4.26 8.72 -20.02
C GLY A 38 5.05 7.72 -19.17
N GLY A 39 4.90 7.77 -17.85
CA GLY A 39 5.51 6.82 -16.93
C GLY A 39 4.93 5.41 -17.06
N HIS A 40 5.75 4.40 -16.82
CA HIS A 40 5.35 2.98 -16.91
C HIS A 40 5.17 2.34 -15.53
N ILE A 41 5.87 2.85 -14.51
CA ILE A 41 5.85 2.34 -13.15
C ILE A 41 5.71 3.50 -12.16
N LEU A 42 4.83 3.37 -11.18
CA LEU A 42 4.79 4.21 -9.98
C LEU A 42 5.31 3.39 -8.79
N VAL A 43 6.33 3.92 -8.11
CA VAL A 43 6.92 3.30 -6.91
C VAL A 43 6.52 4.09 -5.67
N LEU A 44 5.90 3.42 -4.72
CA LEU A 44 5.61 3.94 -3.38
C LEU A 44 6.81 3.70 -2.44
N PRO A 45 6.91 4.43 -1.32
CA PRO A 45 7.89 4.14 -0.29
C PRO A 45 7.70 2.75 0.32
N GLU A 46 8.76 2.24 0.93
CA GLU A 46 8.67 1.09 1.81
C GLU A 46 7.64 1.37 2.93
N PHE A 47 6.86 0.34 3.26
CA PHE A 47 5.82 0.39 4.29
C PHE A 47 4.85 1.58 4.21
N ALA A 48 4.49 2.03 2.99
CA ALA A 48 3.54 3.13 2.78
C ALA A 48 2.16 2.90 3.43
N CYS A 49 1.80 1.64 3.69
CA CYS A 49 0.60 1.26 4.42
C CYS A 49 0.57 1.77 5.87
N ALA A 50 1.70 2.17 6.46
CA ALA A 50 1.74 2.75 7.80
C ALA A 50 0.81 3.97 7.95
N GLN A 51 0.54 4.70 6.86
CA GLN A 51 -0.40 5.83 6.89
C GLN A 51 -1.83 5.39 7.26
N TRP A 52 -2.19 4.13 7.04
CA TRP A 52 -3.51 3.59 7.38
C TRP A 52 -3.77 3.54 8.90
N LEU A 53 -2.72 3.64 9.72
CA LEU A 53 -2.86 3.81 11.17
C LEU A 53 -3.53 5.14 11.54
N SER A 54 -3.59 6.10 10.62
CA SER A 54 -4.31 7.37 10.78
C SER A 54 -5.81 7.19 11.05
N PHE A 55 -6.39 6.06 10.62
CA PHE A 55 -7.81 5.74 10.79
C PHE A 55 -8.02 4.39 11.51
N ALA A 56 -6.99 3.88 12.18
CA ALA A 56 -7.16 2.73 13.06
C ALA A 56 -8.11 3.05 14.23
N PRO A 57 -8.80 2.04 14.81
CA PRO A 57 -9.58 2.23 16.03
C PRO A 57 -8.73 2.85 17.14
N ALA A 58 -9.26 3.87 17.81
CA ALA A 58 -8.50 4.63 18.81
C ALA A 58 -8.11 3.82 20.07
N ASP A 59 -8.83 2.72 20.31
CA ASP A 59 -8.62 1.79 21.43
C ASP A 59 -7.90 0.50 21.01
N MET A 60 -7.40 0.43 19.77
CA MET A 60 -6.64 -0.71 19.27
C MET A 60 -5.35 -0.91 20.07
N ALA A 61 -5.05 -2.15 20.45
CA ALA A 61 -3.78 -2.46 21.11
C ALA A 61 -2.63 -2.40 20.10
N GLU A 62 -1.44 -1.97 20.53
CA GLU A 62 -0.26 -1.92 19.66
C GLU A 62 0.07 -3.28 19.05
N ALA A 63 -0.22 -4.39 19.76
CA ALA A 63 -0.03 -5.74 19.27
C ALA A 63 -0.87 -6.08 18.03
N ASP A 64 -1.99 -5.39 17.83
CA ASP A 64 -2.95 -5.65 16.74
C ASP A 64 -2.62 -4.82 15.48
N THR A 65 -1.55 -4.00 15.52
CA THR A 65 -1.14 -3.09 14.43
C THR A 65 -0.93 -3.83 13.10
N LEU A 66 -0.19 -4.95 13.12
CA LEU A 66 0.09 -5.69 11.88
C LEU A 66 -1.14 -6.40 11.33
N GLU A 67 -2.03 -6.89 12.21
CA GLU A 67 -3.31 -7.49 11.83
C GLU A 67 -4.20 -6.45 11.15
N TRP A 68 -4.33 -5.26 11.75
CA TRP A 68 -5.07 -4.15 11.16
C TRP A 68 -4.55 -3.76 9.77
N LEU A 69 -3.23 -3.65 9.62
CA LEU A 69 -2.60 -3.31 8.35
C LEU A 69 -2.79 -4.42 7.30
N PHE A 70 -2.75 -5.68 7.71
CA PHE A 70 -3.08 -6.81 6.85
C PHE A 70 -4.53 -6.75 6.37
N GLU A 71 -5.50 -6.56 7.26
CA GLU A 71 -6.93 -6.47 6.91
C GLU A 71 -7.20 -5.31 5.93
N CYS A 72 -6.58 -4.15 6.16
CA CYS A 72 -6.61 -3.04 5.22
C CYS A 72 -5.96 -3.43 3.87
N GLY A 73 -4.86 -4.17 3.93
CA GLY A 73 -4.11 -4.67 2.79
C GLY A 73 -4.93 -5.55 1.85
N GLU A 74 -5.74 -6.46 2.39
CA GLU A 74 -6.62 -7.35 1.61
C GLU A 74 -7.60 -6.55 0.72
N VAL A 75 -8.07 -5.41 1.21
CA VAL A 75 -8.93 -4.49 0.43
C VAL A 75 -8.09 -3.64 -0.52
N ALA A 76 -6.99 -3.08 -0.02
CA ALA A 76 -6.15 -2.15 -0.77
C ALA A 76 -5.50 -2.80 -1.99
N LEU A 77 -4.95 -4.02 -1.86
CA LEU A 77 -4.23 -4.72 -2.92
C LEU A 77 -5.12 -5.00 -4.13
N ASN A 78 -6.38 -5.39 -3.91
CA ASN A 78 -7.36 -5.59 -4.98
C ASN A 78 -7.67 -4.27 -5.72
N ALA A 79 -7.84 -3.18 -4.98
CA ALA A 79 -8.05 -1.86 -5.57
C ALA A 79 -6.83 -1.35 -6.35
N ILE A 80 -5.62 -1.56 -5.83
CA ILE A 80 -4.36 -1.21 -6.47
C ILE A 80 -4.17 -2.01 -7.77
N ALA A 81 -4.44 -3.31 -7.75
CA ALA A 81 -4.37 -4.15 -8.95
C ALA A 81 -5.36 -3.68 -10.04
N ALA A 82 -6.60 -3.38 -9.65
CA ALA A 82 -7.60 -2.84 -10.56
C ALA A 82 -7.19 -1.48 -11.14
N MET A 83 -6.60 -0.61 -10.32
CA MET A 83 -6.09 0.70 -10.73
C MET A 83 -4.92 0.56 -11.73
N SER A 84 -3.96 -0.31 -11.45
CA SER A 84 -2.84 -0.64 -12.34
C SER A 84 -3.37 -1.10 -13.72
N ALA A 85 -4.32 -2.04 -13.73
CA ALA A 85 -4.92 -2.54 -14.97
C ALA A 85 -5.69 -1.46 -15.74
N LYS A 86 -6.43 -0.60 -15.04
CA LYS A 86 -7.22 0.50 -15.64
C LYS A 86 -6.34 1.53 -16.33
N HIS A 87 -5.22 1.90 -15.73
CA HIS A 87 -4.36 3.00 -16.19
C HIS A 87 -3.16 2.54 -17.02
N GLY A 88 -2.86 1.24 -17.06
CA GLY A 88 -1.72 0.70 -17.80
C GLY A 88 -0.37 1.08 -17.18
N VAL A 89 -0.32 1.34 -15.87
CA VAL A 89 0.87 1.68 -15.09
C VAL A 89 1.05 0.65 -14.00
N SER A 90 2.21 0.00 -13.94
CA SER A 90 2.54 -0.91 -12.84
C SER A 90 2.72 -0.12 -11.55
N ILE A 91 2.20 -0.63 -10.44
CA ILE A 91 2.29 0.02 -9.12
C ILE A 91 3.10 -0.89 -8.19
N LEU A 92 4.24 -0.40 -7.71
CA LEU A 92 4.98 -1.03 -6.63
C LEU A 92 4.53 -0.39 -5.32
N ALA A 93 3.62 -1.06 -4.60
CA ALA A 93 2.87 -0.50 -3.48
C ALA A 93 3.68 -0.29 -2.17
N GLY A 94 4.92 -0.76 -2.13
CA GLY A 94 5.66 -0.92 -0.88
C GLY A 94 5.21 -2.17 -0.10
N THR A 95 5.83 -2.40 1.05
CA THR A 95 5.56 -3.57 1.88
C THR A 95 4.20 -3.45 2.57
N ILE A 96 3.44 -4.55 2.57
CA ILE A 96 2.17 -4.71 3.27
C ILE A 96 2.27 -6.04 4.05
N PRO A 97 1.87 -6.09 5.33
CA PRO A 97 1.88 -7.33 6.11
C PRO A 97 1.04 -8.42 5.45
N PHE A 98 1.47 -9.66 5.60
CA PHE A 98 0.74 -10.84 5.15
C PHE A 98 0.78 -11.92 6.24
N LEU A 99 -0.15 -12.88 6.16
CA LEU A 99 -0.21 -14.01 7.09
C LEU A 99 0.93 -14.99 6.81
N THR A 100 1.70 -15.35 7.84
CA THR A 100 2.61 -16.50 7.77
C THR A 100 1.90 -17.78 8.20
N GLU A 101 2.22 -18.89 7.53
CA GLU A 101 1.80 -20.19 8.03
C GLU A 101 2.39 -20.41 9.43
N PRO A 102 1.64 -21.02 10.35
CA PRO A 102 2.20 -21.38 11.65
C PRO A 102 3.36 -22.36 11.44
N GLU A 103 4.58 -21.96 11.80
CA GLU A 103 5.65 -22.93 12.02
C GLU A 103 5.16 -23.93 13.08
N CYS A 104 5.51 -25.21 12.94
CA CYS A 104 5.00 -26.27 13.81
C CYS A 104 5.18 -25.90 15.30
N GLY A 105 4.08 -25.51 15.96
CA GLY A 105 4.04 -25.10 17.37
C GLY A 105 3.84 -23.59 17.65
N THR A 106 3.70 -22.73 16.64
CA THR A 106 3.44 -21.29 16.81
C THR A 106 2.01 -20.90 16.40
N ILE A 107 1.48 -19.83 17.00
CA ILE A 107 0.23 -19.17 16.61
C ILE A 107 0.47 -18.44 15.27
N VAL A 108 -0.58 -18.24 14.48
CA VAL A 108 -0.54 -17.43 13.24
C VAL A 108 0.11 -16.07 13.52
N GLY A 109 1.13 -15.70 12.73
CA GLY A 109 1.86 -14.45 12.84
C GLY A 109 1.74 -13.60 11.59
N PHE A 110 2.18 -12.34 11.69
CA PHE A 110 2.31 -11.42 10.56
C PHE A 110 3.77 -11.12 10.32
N ASP A 111 4.18 -11.07 9.05
CA ASP A 111 5.57 -10.80 8.65
C ASP A 111 5.64 -9.75 7.52
N LEU A 112 6.83 -9.19 7.33
CA LEU A 112 7.20 -8.23 6.30
C LEU A 112 8.36 -8.83 5.48
N TYR A 113 8.10 -9.30 4.26
CA TYR A 113 9.22 -9.68 3.36
C TYR A 113 9.85 -8.42 2.75
N LEU A 114 11.16 -8.26 2.94
CA LEU A 114 12.04 -7.30 2.25
C LEU A 114 12.67 -7.92 1.00
#